data_AF-A0A5C7WD44-F1
#
_entry.id   AF-A0A5C7WD44-F1
#
_cell.length_a   1.000
_cell.length_b   1.000
_cell.length_c   1.000
_cell.angle_alpha   90.00
_cell.angle_beta   90.00
_cell.angle_gamma   90.00
#
_symmetry.space_group_name_H-M   'P 1'
#
loop_
_entity.id
_entity.type
_entity.pdbx_description
1 polymer ?
#
loop_
_entity_poly.entity_id
_entity_poly.type
_entity_poly.pdbx_seq_one_letter_code
_entity_poly.pdbx_strand_id
1 'polypeptide(L)'
;MVKKYFYIGAFGFLGWLLSMLVHAGIEIPTLGWITGEVGHYGDNWVWRHWSVLHGTVGLLLSLSGVVLGLSLGQRFWRILYVEKRYGTPRF
;
A
#
# COMPACT_ATOMS: atom_id res chain seq x y z
N MET A 1 -3.24 -17.88 -20.33
CA MET A 1 -3.25 -17.98 -18.86
C MET A 1 -2.17 -17.12 -18.20
N VAL A 2 -0.90 -17.20 -18.63
CA VAL A 2 0.21 -16.40 -18.09
C VAL A 2 -0.05 -14.89 -18.08
N LYS A 3 -0.57 -14.31 -19.17
CA LYS A 3 -0.91 -12.88 -19.27
C LYS A 3 -1.85 -12.40 -18.14
N LYS A 4 -2.82 -13.22 -17.74
CA LYS A 4 -3.76 -12.90 -16.66
C LYS A 4 -3.04 -12.80 -15.32
N TYR A 5 -2.25 -13.82 -14.98
CA TYR A 5 -1.52 -13.84 -13.72
C TYR A 5 -0.47 -12.74 -13.63
N PHE A 6 0.25 -12.47 -14.72
CA PHE A 6 1.19 -11.36 -14.78
C PHE A 6 0.48 -10.01 -14.57
N TYR A 7 -0.63 -9.77 -15.28
CA TYR A 7 -1.41 -8.53 -15.12
C TYR A 7 -1.91 -8.33 -13.69
N ILE A 8 -2.51 -9.37 -13.09
CA ILE A 8 -3.02 -9.29 -11.71
C ILE A 8 -1.87 -9.14 -10.72
N GLY A 9 -0.76 -9.86 -10.92
CA GLY A 9 0.44 -9.75 -10.10
C GLY A 9 1.06 -8.34 -10.15
N ALA A 10 1.10 -7.72 -11.33
CA ALA A 10 1.56 -6.34 -11.50
C ALA A 10 0.68 -5.35 -10.72
N PHE A 11 -0.63 -5.58 -10.67
CA PHE A 11 -1.54 -4.80 -9.82
C PHE A 11 -1.27 -4.99 -8.32
N GLY A 12 -0.94 -6.22 -7.87
CA GLY A 12 -0.51 -6.48 -6.50
C GLY A 12 0.80 -5.76 -6.15
N PHE A 13 1.78 -5.82 -7.05
CA PHE A 13 3.05 -5.10 -6.91
C PHE A 13 2.86 -3.58 -6.87
N LEU A 14 2.00 -3.04 -7.76
CA LEU A 14 1.64 -1.63 -7.74
C LEU A 14 0.96 -1.23 -6.43
N GLY A 15 0.04 -2.05 -5.91
CA GLY A 15 -0.61 -1.82 -4.63
C GLY A 15 0.38 -1.77 -3.47
N TRP A 16 1.39 -2.66 -3.48
CA TRP A 16 2.49 -2.60 -2.53
C TRP A 16 3.33 -1.32 -2.67
N LEU A 17 3.74 -0.93 -3.89
CA LEU A 17 4.48 0.32 -4.11
C LEU A 17 3.70 1.55 -3.61
N LEU A 18 2.40 1.63 -3.89
CA LEU A 18 1.55 2.70 -3.40
C LEU A 18 1.46 2.70 -1.86
N SER A 19 1.41 1.53 -1.23
CA SER A 19 1.42 1.43 0.23
C SER A 19 2.72 1.98 0.84
N MET A 20 3.88 1.81 0.17
CA MET A 20 5.15 2.39 0.60
C MET A 20 5.15 3.91 0.49
N LEU A 21 4.55 4.46 -0.56
CA LEU A 21 4.40 5.92 -0.70
C LEU A 21 3.50 6.50 0.39
N VAL A 22 2.38 5.84 0.69
CA VAL A 22 1.48 6.25 1.78
C VAL A 22 2.20 6.15 3.13
N HIS A 23 2.91 5.05 3.36
CA HIS A 23 3.72 4.85 4.57
C HIS A 23 4.70 6.00 4.76
N ALA A 24 5.53 6.28 3.75
CA ALA A 24 6.52 7.36 3.79
C ALA A 24 5.85 8.74 3.97
N GLY A 25 4.72 8.97 3.30
CA GLY A 25 3.95 10.20 3.42
C GLY A 25 3.40 10.46 4.83
N ILE A 26 3.20 9.41 5.63
CA ILE A 26 2.80 9.52 7.04
C ILE A 26 4.03 9.57 7.96
N GLU A 27 5.02 8.72 7.73
CA GLU A 27 6.19 8.57 8.60
C GLU A 27 7.06 9.82 8.64
N ILE A 28 7.39 10.40 7.47
CA ILE A 28 8.26 11.58 7.38
C ILE A 28 7.73 12.77 8.21
N PRO A 29 6.47 13.22 8.05
CA PRO A 29 5.96 14.31 8.87
C PRO A 29 5.83 13.93 10.35
N THR A 30 5.49 12.68 10.66
CA THR A 30 5.38 12.21 12.05
C THR A 30 6.73 12.29 12.76
N LEU A 31 7.82 11.86 12.12
CA LEU A 31 9.17 11.99 12.66
C LEU A 31 9.59 13.46 12.79
N GLY A 32 9.21 14.30 11.83
CA GLY A 32 9.44 15.75 11.90
C GLY A 32 8.84 16.38 13.16
N TRP A 33 7.58 16.06 13.48
CA TRP A 33 6.93 16.56 14.69
C TRP A 33 7.58 16.05 15.98
N ILE A 34 7.87 14.74 16.06
CA ILE A 34 8.40 14.13 17.28
C ILE A 34 9.82 14.63 17.59
N THR A 35 10.67 14.71 16.56
CA THR A 35 12.06 15.18 16.71
C THR A 35 12.17 16.68 16.96
N GLY A 36 11.16 17.48 16.57
CA GLY A 36 11.10 18.91 16.83
C GLY A 36 10.80 19.27 18.30
N GLU A 37 10.10 18.40 19.03
CA GLU A 37 9.67 18.62 20.42
C GLU A 37 9.92 17.38 21.29
N VAL A 38 11.18 16.93 21.33
CA VAL A 38 11.59 15.71 22.06
C VAL A 38 11.16 15.73 23.53
N GLY A 39 11.14 16.91 24.18
CA GLY A 39 10.68 17.04 25.57
C GLY A 39 9.20 16.74 25.80
N HIS A 40 8.35 16.85 24.77
CA HIS A 40 6.91 16.59 24.86
C HIS A 40 6.56 15.18 24.37
N TYR A 41 7.17 14.73 23.27
CA TYR A 41 6.84 13.45 22.64
C TYR A 41 7.76 12.29 23.03
N GLY A 42 8.99 12.58 23.50
CA GLY A 42 10.03 11.57 23.71
C GLY A 42 9.76 10.59 24.85
N ASP A 43 8.80 10.87 25.73
CA ASP A 43 8.47 9.99 26.86
C ASP A 43 7.05 9.43 26.81
N ASN A 44 6.30 9.73 25.74
CA ASN A 44 4.95 9.23 25.58
C ASN A 44 4.94 7.73 25.22
N TRP A 45 3.81 7.07 25.50
CA TRP A 45 3.67 5.63 25.27
C TRP A 45 3.89 5.23 23.81
N VAL A 46 3.46 6.07 22.86
CA VAL A 46 3.58 5.83 21.42
C VAL A 46 5.05 5.75 21.01
N TRP A 47 5.89 6.67 21.50
CA TRP A 47 7.31 6.73 21.20
C TRP A 47 8.08 5.58 21.85
N ARG A 48 7.74 5.26 23.11
CA ARG A 48 8.30 4.09 23.81
C ARG A 48 8.04 2.76 23.09
N HIS A 49 6.95 2.69 22.32
CA HIS A 49 6.58 1.51 21.53
C HIS A 49 6.70 1.75 20.01
N TRP A 50 7.41 2.80 19.60
CA TRP A 50 7.44 3.24 18.20
C TRP A 50 7.81 2.11 17.26
N SER A 51 8.86 1.33 17.56
CA SER A 51 9.30 0.21 16.72
C SER A 51 8.21 -0.85 16.49
N VAL A 52 7.42 -1.17 17.53
CA VAL A 52 6.34 -2.18 17.44
C VAL A 52 5.16 -1.62 16.67
N LEU A 53 4.74 -0.40 16.98
CA LEU A 53 3.62 0.27 16.31
C LEU A 53 3.94 0.51 14.84
N HIS A 54 5.09 1.10 14.55
CA HIS A 54 5.57 1.36 13.19
C HIS A 54 5.67 0.07 12.37
N GLY A 55 6.29 -0.98 12.93
CA GLY A 55 6.41 -2.26 12.24
C GLY A 55 5.06 -2.93 11.96
N THR A 56 4.16 -2.94 12.94
CA THR A 56 2.84 -3.58 12.81
C THR A 56 1.94 -2.81 11.85
N VAL A 57 1.85 -1.50 11.99
CA VAL A 57 1.04 -0.64 11.11
C VAL A 57 1.59 -0.67 9.69
N GLY A 58 2.91 -0.59 9.51
CA GLY A 58 3.55 -0.68 8.19
C GLY A 58 3.31 -2.04 7.51
N LEU A 59 3.38 -3.14 8.27
CA LEU A 59 3.05 -4.47 7.76
C LEU A 59 1.58 -4.56 7.32
N LEU A 60 0.64 -4.11 8.16
CA LEU A 60 -0.78 -4.12 7.84
C LEU A 60 -1.10 -3.25 6.63
N LEU A 61 -0.48 -2.08 6.51
CA LEU A 61 -0.61 -1.19 5.35
C LEU A 61 -0.08 -1.86 4.08
N SER A 62 1.08 -2.53 4.16
CA SER A 62 1.67 -3.26 3.04
C SER A 62 0.79 -4.42 2.56
N LEU A 63 0.30 -5.24 3.49
CA LEU A 63 -0.60 -6.35 3.20
C LEU A 63 -1.91 -5.85 2.58
N SER A 64 -2.47 -4.77 3.12
CA SER A 64 -3.67 -4.14 2.57
C SER A 64 -3.44 -3.63 1.16
N GLY A 65 -2.29 -3.00 0.89
CA GLY A 65 -1.89 -2.56 -0.45
C GLY A 65 -1.85 -3.71 -1.46
N VAL A 66 -1.20 -4.82 -1.10
CA VAL A 66 -1.16 -6.02 -1.95
C VAL A 66 -2.56 -6.60 -2.19
N VAL A 67 -3.36 -6.79 -1.13
CA VAL A 67 -4.70 -7.38 -1.23
C VAL A 67 -5.62 -6.52 -2.09
N LEU A 68 -5.62 -5.20 -1.88
CA LEU A 68 -6.39 -4.25 -2.69
C LEU A 68 -5.90 -4.24 -4.14
N GLY A 69 -4.59 -4.23 -4.35
CA GLY A 69 -3.98 -4.32 -5.67
C GLY A 69 -4.46 -5.56 -6.43
N LEU A 70 -4.29 -6.75 -5.85
CA LEU A 70 -4.75 -8.01 -6.44
C LEU A 70 -6.25 -8.02 -6.73
N SER A 71 -7.07 -7.49 -5.81
CA SER A 71 -8.53 -7.39 -5.98
C SER A 71 -8.91 -6.47 -7.14
N LEU A 72 -8.25 -5.32 -7.26
CA LEU A 72 -8.42 -4.40 -8.39
C LEU A 72 -7.94 -5.04 -9.69
N GLY A 73 -6.82 -5.74 -9.69
CA GLY A 73 -6.31 -6.46 -10.86
C GLY A 73 -7.31 -7.50 -11.38
N GLN A 74 -7.94 -8.27 -10.47
CA GLN A 74 -9.01 -9.20 -10.83
C GLN A 74 -10.24 -8.50 -11.40
N ARG A 75 -10.67 -7.41 -10.76
CA ARG A 75 -11.83 -6.62 -11.19
C ARG A 75 -11.61 -6.01 -12.58
N PHE A 76 -10.48 -5.35 -12.81
CA PHE A 76 -10.17 -4.74 -14.11
C PHE A 76 -9.91 -5.80 -15.19
N TRP A 77 -9.32 -6.94 -14.86
CA TRP A 77 -9.22 -8.06 -15.80
C TRP A 77 -10.59 -8.48 -16.31
N ARG A 78 -11.56 -8.67 -15.40
CA ARG A 78 -12.94 -9.01 -15.75
C ARG A 78 -13.56 -7.95 -16.66
N ILE A 79 -13.48 -6.67 -16.28
CA ILE A 79 -14.07 -5.55 -17.03
C ILE A 79 -13.48 -5.45 -18.45
N LEU A 80 -12.16 -5.53 -18.58
CA LEU A 80 -11.47 -5.27 -19.85
C LEU A 80 -11.45 -6.49 -20.78
N TYR A 81 -11.21 -7.68 -20.26
CA TYR A 81 -10.91 -8.86 -21.08
C TYR A 81 -12.06 -9.86 -21.16
N VAL A 82 -12.91 -9.95 -20.13
CA VAL A 82 -14.05 -10.87 -20.11
C VAL A 82 -15.30 -10.16 -20.61
N GLU A 83 -15.65 -9.05 -19.99
CA GLU A 83 -16.84 -8.26 -20.34
C GLU A 83 -16.63 -7.41 -21.59
N LYS A 84 -15.36 -7.06 -21.92
CA LYS A 84 -15.00 -6.15 -23.02
C LYS A 84 -15.81 -4.85 -22.98
N ARG A 85 -16.04 -4.33 -21.77
CA ARG A 85 -16.95 -3.20 -21.50
C ARG A 85 -16.60 -1.94 -22.30
N TYR A 86 -15.34 -1.78 -22.68
CA TYR A 86 -14.82 -0.65 -23.43
C TYR A 86 -14.31 -1.05 -24.83
N GLY A 87 -14.86 -2.12 -25.39
CA GLY A 87 -14.39 -2.73 -26.64
C GLY A 87 -13.26 -3.75 -26.41
N THR A 88 -12.78 -4.36 -27.49
CA THR A 88 -11.64 -5.29 -27.42
C THR A 88 -10.38 -4.48 -27.19
N PRO A 89 -9.69 -4.65 -26.05
CA PRO A 89 -8.48 -3.90 -25.79
C PRO A 89 -7.43 -4.20 -26.87
N ARG A 90 -6.91 -3.15 -27.51
CA ARG A 90 -5.83 -3.24 -28.51
C ARG A 90 -4.51 -3.07 -27.76
N PHE A 91 -3.83 -4.18 -27.51
CA PHE A 91 -2.43 -4.21 -27.13
C PHE A 91 -1.74 -5.20 -28.04
#